data_AF-A0A8S7RAJ3-F1
#
_entry.id   AF-A0A8S7RAJ3-F1
#
_cell.length_a   1.000
_cell.length_b   1.000
_cell.length_c   1.000
_cell.angle_alpha   90.00
_cell.angle_beta   90.00
_cell.angle_gamma   90.00
#
_symmetry.space_group_name_H-M   'P 1'
#
loop_
_entity.id
_entity.type
_entity.pdbx_description
1 polymer ?
#
loop_
_entity_poly.entity_id
_entity_poly.type
_entity_poly.pdbx_seq_one_letter_code
_entity_poly.pdbx_strand_id
1 'polypeptide(L)'
;MKALLKILTIQISLIILSIIIPPAIQTSAKWINYHLFFSDKESIAGEKDPTLLSHRMISFDKENNIITSETAALAYGNTLKYLHSVRAKCNPNVKTTNFLECANNILGDNFYYHQSPMVSLAWA
;
A
#
# COMPACT_ATOMS: atom_id res chain seq x y z
N MET A 1 22.51 49.45 -0.45
CA MET A 1 21.35 48.74 -1.05
C MET A 1 21.71 47.39 -1.68
N LYS A 2 22.64 47.30 -2.65
CA LYS A 2 22.95 46.02 -3.34
C LYS A 2 23.44 44.88 -2.43
N ALA A 3 24.22 45.19 -1.39
CA ALA A 3 24.72 44.19 -0.44
C ALA A 3 23.60 43.62 0.47
N LEU A 4 22.71 44.48 0.96
CA LEU A 4 21.53 44.09 1.76
C LEU A 4 20.57 43.19 0.97
N LEU A 5 20.36 43.48 -0.32
CA LEU A 5 19.51 42.66 -1.19
C LEU A 5 20.08 41.25 -1.40
N LYS A 6 21.41 41.12 -1.57
CA LYS A 6 22.08 39.82 -1.70
C LYS A 6 21.97 38.97 -0.42
N ILE A 7 22.13 39.59 0.74
CA ILE A 7 22.01 38.90 2.03
C ILE A 7 20.57 38.39 2.22
N LEU A 8 19.57 39.21 1.87
CA LEU A 8 18.17 38.81 1.95
C LEU A 8 17.85 37.63 1.02
N THR A 9 18.36 37.63 -0.21
CA THR A 9 18.15 36.52 -1.16
C THR A 9 18.80 35.21 -0.71
N ILE A 10 19.97 35.27 -0.06
CA ILE A 10 20.66 34.07 0.45
C ILE A 10 19.88 33.48 1.64
N GLN A 11 19.37 34.32 2.54
CA GLN A 11 18.58 33.88 3.69
C GLN A 11 17.26 33.22 3.26
N ILE A 12 16.55 33.83 2.30
CA ILE A 12 15.30 33.26 1.76
C ILE A 12 15.57 31.89 1.10
N SER A 13 16.67 31.76 0.35
CA SER A 13 17.04 30.49 -0.30
C SER A 13 17.33 29.37 0.72
N LEU A 14 18.01 29.70 1.83
CA LEU A 14 18.29 28.75 2.91
C LEU A 14 17.01 28.30 3.65
N ILE A 15 16.05 29.20 3.83
CA ILE A 15 14.75 28.90 4.45
C ILE A 15 13.91 27.99 3.55
N ILE A 16 13.91 28.24 2.24
CA ILE A 16 13.19 27.36 1.29
C ILE A 16 13.81 25.96 1.30
N LEU A 17 15.14 25.87 1.37
CA LEU A 17 15.85 24.58 1.45
C LEU A 17 15.48 23.78 2.71
N SER A 18 15.37 24.45 3.87
CA SER A 18 15.03 23.78 5.14
C SER A 18 13.58 23.32 5.24
N ILE A 19 12.66 23.90 4.46
CA ILE A 19 11.24 23.51 4.45
C ILE A 19 11.00 22.31 3.51
N ILE A 20 11.73 22.21 2.39
CA ILE A 20 11.48 21.19 1.35
C ILE A 20 12.21 19.87 1.64
N ILE A 21 13.42 19.93 2.22
CA ILE A 21 14.24 18.75 2.45
C ILE A 21 13.61 17.74 3.45
N PRO A 22 13.08 18.14 4.62
CA PRO A 22 12.56 17.20 5.60
C PRO A 22 11.43 16.29 5.06
N PRO A 23 10.37 16.81 4.41
CA PRO A 23 9.28 15.95 3.94
C PRO A 23 9.71 15.02 2.80
N ALA A 24 10.59 15.47 1.90
CA ALA A 24 11.08 14.64 0.80
C ALA A 24 11.91 13.44 1.31
N ILE A 25 12.85 13.68 2.24
CA ILE A 25 13.66 12.61 2.87
C ILE A 25 12.79 11.63 3.65
N GLN A 26 11.75 12.13 4.33
CA GLN A 26 10.87 11.30 5.14
C GLN A 26 10.00 10.37 4.28
N THR A 27 9.55 10.84 3.11
CA THR A 27 8.86 9.96 2.14
C THR A 27 9.80 8.91 1.59
N SER A 28 11.01 9.26 1.13
CA SER A 28 11.97 8.30 0.57
C SER A 28 12.42 7.26 1.60
N ALA A 29 12.63 7.66 2.86
CA ALA A 29 12.99 6.74 3.93
C ALA A 29 11.88 5.72 4.22
N LYS A 30 10.60 6.14 4.13
CA LYS A 30 9.44 5.25 4.28
C LYS A 30 9.38 4.22 3.14
N TRP A 31 9.64 4.62 1.89
CA TRP A 31 9.69 3.73 0.72
C TRP A 31 10.90 2.78 0.74
N ILE A 32 12.06 3.23 1.22
CA ILE A 32 13.26 2.40 1.32
C ILE A 32 13.07 1.29 2.37
N ASN A 33 12.52 1.64 3.54
CA ASN A 33 12.17 0.64 4.56
C ASN A 33 11.09 -0.34 4.04
N TYR A 34 10.16 0.15 3.21
CA TYR A 34 9.12 -0.68 2.59
C TYR A 34 9.69 -1.77 1.68
N HIS A 35 10.70 -1.46 0.85
CA HIS A 35 11.33 -2.47 0.00
C HIS A 35 12.22 -3.47 0.77
N LEU A 36 12.92 -3.00 1.81
CA LEU A 36 13.86 -3.83 2.57
C LEU A 36 13.21 -4.91 3.43
N PHE A 37 11.99 -4.67 3.95
CA PHE A 37 11.29 -5.65 4.81
C PHE A 37 10.41 -6.67 4.04
N PHE A 38 10.01 -6.36 2.80
CA PHE A 38 9.09 -7.20 2.01
C PHE A 38 9.74 -7.88 0.82
N SER A 39 11.05 -7.70 0.64
CA SER A 39 11.85 -8.45 -0.33
C SER A 39 11.76 -9.97 -0.13
N ASP A 40 11.39 -10.44 1.08
CA ASP A 40 11.44 -11.86 1.44
C ASP A 40 10.13 -12.63 1.24
N LYS A 41 9.00 -11.95 0.97
CA LYS A 41 7.74 -12.65 0.63
C LYS A 41 7.53 -12.65 -0.88
N GLU A 42 7.74 -13.82 -1.47
CA GLU A 42 7.54 -14.06 -2.91
C GLU A 42 6.11 -13.68 -3.32
N SER A 43 5.99 -12.58 -4.07
CA SER A 43 4.74 -12.22 -4.73
C SER A 43 4.57 -13.10 -5.95
N ILE A 44 3.39 -13.72 -6.07
CA ILE A 44 3.08 -14.61 -7.19
C ILE A 44 2.38 -13.78 -8.25
N ALA A 45 2.92 -13.76 -9.46
CA ALA A 45 2.23 -13.16 -10.60
C ALA A 45 1.02 -14.02 -11.00
N GLY A 46 -0.08 -13.37 -11.36
CA GLY A 46 -1.31 -14.02 -11.80
C GLY A 46 -2.02 -13.26 -12.91
N GLU A 47 -3.06 -13.88 -13.45
CA GLU A 47 -3.89 -13.31 -14.51
C GLU A 47 -5.16 -12.66 -13.94
N LYS A 48 -5.78 -11.78 -14.72
CA LYS A 48 -7.05 -11.16 -14.40
C LYS A 48 -8.15 -12.23 -14.41
N ASP A 49 -8.88 -12.35 -13.30
CA ASP A 49 -10.17 -13.02 -13.25
C ASP A 49 -11.29 -11.96 -13.16
N PRO A 50 -12.04 -11.70 -14.24
CA PRO A 50 -13.08 -10.66 -14.25
C PRO A 50 -14.29 -10.98 -13.36
N THR A 51 -14.42 -12.22 -12.87
CA THR A 51 -15.51 -12.60 -11.95
C THR A 51 -15.27 -12.07 -10.53
N LEU A 52 -14.01 -11.75 -10.19
CA LEU A 52 -13.63 -11.23 -8.88
C LEU A 52 -13.68 -9.70 -8.86
N LEU A 53 -14.35 -9.13 -7.85
CA LEU A 53 -14.41 -7.67 -7.67
C LEU A 53 -13.02 -7.04 -7.51
N SER A 54 -12.14 -7.65 -6.71
CA SER A 54 -10.77 -7.18 -6.49
C SER A 54 -9.95 -7.09 -7.79
N HIS A 55 -10.05 -8.09 -8.66
CA HIS A 55 -9.36 -8.09 -9.96
C HIS A 55 -9.92 -7.02 -10.90
N ARG A 56 -11.24 -6.73 -10.83
CA ARG A 56 -11.82 -5.61 -11.59
C ARG A 56 -11.31 -4.25 -11.11
N MET A 57 -11.12 -4.06 -9.80
CA MET A 57 -10.52 -2.84 -9.25
C MET A 57 -9.05 -2.68 -9.67
N ILE A 58 -8.24 -3.75 -9.56
CA ILE A 58 -6.85 -3.74 -10.04
C ILE A 58 -6.79 -3.44 -11.55
N SER A 59 -7.75 -3.98 -12.33
CA SER A 59 -7.84 -3.68 -13.76
C SER A 59 -8.12 -2.21 -14.02
N PHE A 60 -9.03 -1.61 -13.25
CA PHE A 60 -9.33 -0.18 -13.34
C PHE A 60 -8.06 0.66 -13.06
N ASP A 61 -7.30 0.34 -12.02
CA ASP A 61 -6.06 1.05 -11.72
C ASP A 61 -5.04 0.92 -12.85
N LYS A 62 -4.91 -0.27 -13.43
CA LYS A 62 -4.03 -0.50 -14.59
C LYS A 62 -4.49 0.27 -15.83
N GLU A 63 -5.78 0.21 -16.15
CA GLU A 63 -6.39 0.84 -17.33
C GLU A 63 -6.32 2.37 -17.27
N ASN A 64 -6.30 2.94 -16.07
CA ASN A 64 -6.12 4.37 -15.83
C ASN A 64 -4.65 4.78 -15.60
N ASN A 65 -3.69 3.88 -15.84
CA ASN A 65 -2.25 4.12 -15.65
C ASN A 65 -1.85 4.53 -14.22
N ILE A 66 -2.62 4.13 -13.21
CA ILE A 66 -2.28 4.32 -11.78
C ILE A 66 -1.19 3.32 -11.38
N ILE A 67 -1.22 2.10 -11.93
CA ILE A 67 -0.22 1.04 -11.72
C ILE A 67 0.26 0.45 -13.05
N THR A 68 1.45 -0.16 -13.05
CA THR A 68 2.00 -0.83 -14.24
C THR A 68 1.35 -2.21 -14.46
N SER A 69 1.51 -2.77 -15.67
CA SER A 69 1.08 -4.15 -15.96
C SER A 69 1.76 -5.19 -15.07
N GLU A 70 3.02 -4.98 -14.73
CA GLU A 70 3.78 -5.85 -13.81
C GLU A 70 3.19 -5.80 -12.41
N THR A 71 2.95 -4.60 -11.87
CA THR A 71 2.31 -4.42 -10.57
C THR A 71 0.91 -5.04 -10.55
N ALA A 72 0.14 -4.89 -11.63
CA ALA A 72 -1.18 -5.51 -11.75
C ALA A 72 -1.09 -7.05 -11.72
N ALA A 73 -0.13 -7.66 -12.42
CA ALA A 73 0.05 -9.12 -12.43
C ALA A 73 0.36 -9.66 -11.03
N LEU A 74 1.24 -8.99 -10.28
CA LEU A 74 1.53 -9.35 -8.88
C LEU A 74 0.30 -9.17 -7.98
N ALA A 75 -0.44 -8.08 -8.15
CA ALA A 75 -1.65 -7.82 -7.38
C ALA A 75 -2.75 -8.88 -7.63
N TYR A 76 -2.93 -9.34 -8.88
CA TYR A 76 -3.86 -10.42 -9.19
C TYR A 76 -3.49 -11.72 -8.48
N GLY A 77 -2.24 -12.16 -8.57
CA GLY A 77 -1.85 -13.42 -7.94
C GLY A 77 -1.92 -13.36 -6.41
N ASN A 78 -1.51 -12.24 -5.80
CA ASN A 78 -1.60 -12.06 -4.35
C ASN A 78 -3.06 -12.02 -3.85
N THR A 79 -3.96 -11.30 -4.55
CA THR A 79 -5.38 -11.25 -4.17
C THR A 79 -6.08 -12.59 -4.36
N LEU A 80 -5.78 -13.32 -5.45
CA LEU A 80 -6.31 -14.65 -5.66
C LEU A 80 -5.84 -15.64 -4.58
N LYS A 81 -4.54 -15.64 -4.25
CA LYS A 81 -3.97 -16.47 -3.18
C LYS A 81 -4.62 -16.20 -1.82
N TYR A 82 -4.84 -14.93 -1.50
CA TYR A 82 -5.53 -14.53 -0.27
C TYR A 82 -6.95 -15.08 -0.23
N LEU A 83 -7.75 -14.87 -1.28
CA LEU A 83 -9.14 -15.33 -1.35
C LEU A 83 -9.23 -16.86 -1.21
N HIS A 84 -8.34 -17.60 -1.88
CA HIS A 84 -8.27 -19.06 -1.71
C HIS A 84 -7.91 -19.46 -0.28
N SER A 85 -6.94 -18.77 0.33
CA SER A 85 -6.52 -19.05 1.71
C SER A 85 -7.64 -18.79 2.72
N VAL A 86 -8.37 -17.68 2.58
CA VAL A 86 -9.55 -17.36 3.41
C VAL A 86 -10.62 -18.43 3.23
N ARG A 87 -10.96 -18.79 2.00
CA ARG A 87 -11.97 -19.83 1.73
C ARG A 87 -11.60 -21.19 2.32
N ALA A 88 -10.32 -21.54 2.30
CA ALA A 88 -9.84 -22.82 2.81
C ALA A 88 -9.76 -22.88 4.34
N LYS A 89 -9.44 -21.75 5.00
CA LYS A 89 -9.11 -21.73 6.44
C LYS A 89 -10.16 -21.05 7.33
N CYS A 90 -10.95 -20.12 6.80
CA CYS A 90 -11.93 -19.38 7.58
C CYS A 90 -13.34 -19.93 7.37
N ASN A 91 -14.06 -20.20 8.46
CA ASN A 91 -15.44 -20.65 8.43
C ASN A 91 -16.39 -19.44 8.25
N PRO A 92 -17.18 -19.33 7.18
CA PRO A 92 -18.10 -18.21 6.99
C PRO A 92 -19.35 -18.28 7.89
N ASN A 93 -19.64 -19.42 8.51
CA ASN A 93 -20.85 -19.65 9.33
C ASN A 93 -20.65 -19.34 10.82
N VAL A 94 -19.65 -18.54 11.16
CA VAL A 94 -19.37 -18.07 12.53
C VAL A 94 -19.79 -16.61 12.69
N LYS A 95 -19.68 -16.07 13.91
CA LYS A 95 -19.87 -14.63 14.13
C LYS A 95 -18.95 -13.82 13.21
N THR A 96 -19.47 -12.73 12.64
CA THR A 96 -18.72 -11.84 11.74
C THR A 96 -17.36 -11.46 12.32
N THR A 97 -17.29 -11.12 13.61
CA THR A 97 -16.03 -10.79 14.31
C THR A 97 -14.97 -11.88 14.18
N ASN A 98 -15.36 -13.14 14.36
CA ASN A 98 -14.44 -14.29 14.33
C ASN A 98 -14.01 -14.59 12.89
N PHE A 99 -14.93 -14.44 11.92
CA PHE A 99 -14.58 -14.55 10.51
C PHE A 99 -13.57 -13.47 10.11
N LEU A 100 -13.81 -12.21 10.50
CA LEU A 100 -12.93 -11.09 10.20
C LEU A 100 -11.57 -11.25 10.86
N GLU A 101 -11.50 -11.70 12.11
CA GLU A 101 -10.23 -12.00 12.79
C GLU A 101 -9.41 -13.05 12.01
N CYS A 102 -10.05 -14.15 11.60
CA CYS A 102 -9.40 -15.17 10.77
C CYS A 102 -8.91 -14.61 9.43
N ALA A 103 -9.77 -13.87 8.72
CA ALA A 103 -9.43 -13.29 7.42
C ALA A 103 -8.30 -12.25 7.53
N ASN A 104 -8.26 -11.47 8.61
CA ASN A 104 -7.21 -10.49 8.88
C ASN A 104 -5.85 -11.13 9.19
N ASN A 105 -5.84 -12.27 9.90
CA ASN A 105 -4.61 -13.02 10.13
C ASN A 105 -4.00 -13.50 8.81
N ILE A 106 -4.84 -14.00 7.89
CA ILE A 106 -4.40 -14.43 6.54
C ILE A 106 -3.98 -13.23 5.68
N LEU A 107 -4.58 -12.05 5.90
CA LEU A 107 -4.24 -10.84 5.16
C LEU A 107 -2.79 -10.41 5.43
N GLY A 108 -2.37 -10.42 6.71
CA GLY A 108 -0.98 -10.14 7.10
C GLY A 108 0.03 -11.15 6.53
N ASP A 109 -0.43 -12.35 6.17
CA ASP A 109 0.42 -13.34 5.52
C ASP A 109 0.71 -13.04 4.04
N ASN A 110 -0.20 -12.35 3.35
CA ASN A 110 -0.18 -12.19 1.88
C ASN A 110 -0.05 -10.73 1.42
N PHE A 111 -0.27 -9.76 2.30
CA PHE A 111 -0.21 -8.33 2.03
C PHE A 111 0.53 -7.57 3.13
N TYR A 112 1.06 -6.39 2.79
CA TYR A 112 1.52 -5.41 3.78
C TYR A 112 0.31 -4.86 4.55
N TYR A 113 -0.14 -5.58 5.58
CA TYR A 113 -1.19 -5.12 6.46
C TYR A 113 -0.68 -5.11 7.90
N HIS A 114 -0.42 -3.91 8.43
CA HIS A 114 -0.56 -3.69 9.87
C HIS A 114 -2.05 -3.52 10.13
N GLN A 115 -2.58 -4.21 11.16
CA GLN A 115 -3.96 -3.99 11.60
C GLN A 115 -4.19 -2.48 11.72
N SER A 116 -5.08 -1.94 10.90
CA SER A 116 -5.57 -0.59 11.13
C SER A 116 -6.23 -0.61 12.52
N PRO A 117 -5.79 0.21 13.49
CA PRO A 117 -6.41 0.25 14.82
C PRO A 117 -7.89 0.67 14.75
N MET A 118 -8.34 1.13 13.58
CA MET A 118 -9.74 1.32 13.25
C MET A 118 -10.15 0.32 12.18
N VAL A 119 -10.93 -0.69 12.56
CA VAL A 119 -12.05 -1.05 11.69
C VAL A 119 -12.89 0.22 11.55
N SER A 120 -13.25 0.60 10.32
CA SER A 120 -14.27 1.63 10.13
C SER A 120 -15.48 1.27 10.98
N LEU A 121 -15.97 2.20 11.81
CA LEU A 121 -17.18 2.04 12.63
C LEU A 121 -18.40 1.57 11.82
N ALA A 122 -18.37 1.73 10.49
CA ALA A 122 -19.41 1.22 9.60
C ALA A 122 -19.40 -0.32 9.42
N TRP A 123 -18.36 -1.01 9.88
CA TRP A 123 -18.15 -2.45 9.68
C TRP A 123 -17.78 -3.22 10.97
N ALA A 124 -17.88 -2.56 12.13
CA ALA A 124 -17.70 -3.16 13.45
C ALA A 124 -19.03 -3.66 14.04
#